data_AF-A0A2N6SUE5-F1
#
_entry.id   AF-A0A2N6SUE5-F1
#
_cell.length_a   1.000
_cell.length_b   1.000
_cell.length_c   1.000
_cell.angle_alpha   90.00
_cell.angle_beta   90.00
_cell.angle_gamma   90.00
#
_symmetry.space_group_name_H-M   'P 1'
#
loop_
_entity.id
_entity.type
_entity.pdbx_description
1 polymer ?
#
loop_
_entity_poly.entity_id
_entity_poly.type
_entity_poly.pdbx_seq_one_letter_code
_entity_poly.pdbx_strand_id
1 'polypeptide(L)'
;MSFFLPRRLIELEYFETDNSEIDEEYVRLTTEYADDIDFAFYVVNFGYSREDYEQLTPRDVAFIRKAYETKTVQETTQLRNAVLNAVSNALRKKNARFQKLWKKVQKPLDKEKARNDAEIIFETEEKEGKSWVDKIYEANGLRG
;
A
#
# COMPACT_ATOMS: atom_id res chain seq x y z
N MET A 1 22.11 -16.61 -24.83
CA MET A 1 22.52 -15.34 -24.17
C MET A 1 22.16 -15.44 -22.70
N SER A 2 23.13 -15.30 -21.79
CA SER A 2 22.82 -15.25 -20.36
C SER A 2 22.17 -13.90 -20.05
N PHE A 3 20.87 -13.92 -19.72
CA PHE A 3 20.15 -12.73 -19.29
C PHE A 3 20.43 -12.52 -17.79
N PHE A 4 21.24 -11.52 -17.45
CA PHE A 4 21.44 -11.11 -16.07
C PHE A 4 20.24 -10.24 -15.65
N LEU A 5 19.25 -10.83 -14.99
CA LEU A 5 18.18 -10.08 -14.34
C LEU A 5 18.68 -9.56 -12.98
N PRO A 6 18.51 -8.25 -12.68
CA PRO A 6 18.88 -7.73 -11.37
C PRO A 6 18.12 -8.44 -10.25
N ARG A 7 18.85 -8.97 -9.25
CA ARG A 7 18.27 -9.73 -8.13
C ARG A 7 17.09 -9.02 -7.47
N ARG A 8 17.22 -7.71 -7.22
CA ARG A 8 16.15 -6.87 -6.63
C ARG A 8 14.79 -6.96 -7.35
N LEU A 9 14.77 -7.34 -8.63
CA LEU A 9 13.54 -7.43 -9.41
C LEU A 9 12.89 -8.82 -9.41
N ILE A 10 13.60 -9.86 -8.94
CA ILE A 10 13.15 -11.25 -9.06
C ILE A 10 13.32 -12.08 -7.78
N GLU A 11 14.21 -11.69 -6.88
CA GLU A 11 14.50 -12.40 -5.64
C GLU A 11 13.34 -12.20 -4.66
N LEU A 12 12.83 -13.31 -4.13
CA LEU A 12 11.81 -13.31 -3.09
C LEU A 12 12.47 -12.91 -1.76
N GLU A 13 11.90 -11.92 -1.09
CA GLU A 13 12.44 -11.36 0.17
C GLU A 13 11.71 -11.86 1.42
N TYR A 14 10.49 -12.38 1.25
CA TYR A 14 9.59 -12.75 2.33
C TYR A 14 9.09 -14.20 2.23
N PHE A 15 9.08 -14.77 1.02
CA PHE A 15 8.68 -16.16 0.77
C PHE A 15 9.88 -17.11 0.69
N GLU A 16 10.88 -16.91 1.52
CA GLU A 16 11.96 -17.88 1.67
C GLU A 16 11.43 -19.16 2.31
N THR A 17 11.76 -20.30 1.72
CA THR A 17 11.48 -21.60 2.32
C THR A 17 12.58 -21.92 3.33
N ASP A 18 12.17 -22.27 4.55
CA ASP A 18 13.10 -22.82 5.54
C ASP A 18 13.56 -24.19 5.06
N ASN A 19 14.83 -24.28 4.66
CA ASN A 19 15.40 -25.50 4.10
C ASN A 19 15.87 -26.49 5.20
N SER A 20 15.69 -26.18 6.48
CA SER A 20 16.15 -27.03 7.58
C SER A 20 15.41 -28.37 7.71
N GLU A 21 14.19 -28.46 7.15
CA GLU A 21 13.35 -29.66 7.16
C GLU A 21 13.28 -30.36 5.79
N ILE A 22 14.02 -29.89 4.79
CA ILE A 22 14.00 -30.46 3.44
C ILE A 22 14.96 -31.65 3.37
N ASP A 23 14.41 -32.87 3.27
CA ASP A 23 15.19 -34.08 3.06
C ASP A 23 15.40 -34.40 1.56
N GLU A 24 16.30 -35.35 1.28
CA GLU A 24 16.63 -35.76 -0.10
C GLU A 24 15.43 -36.36 -0.84
N GLU A 25 14.50 -37.01 -0.13
CA GLU A 25 13.30 -37.60 -0.74
C GLU A 25 12.35 -36.49 -1.23
N TYR A 26 12.11 -35.48 -0.41
CA TYR A 26 11.32 -34.31 -0.74
C TYR A 26 11.90 -33.54 -1.94
N VAL A 27 13.22 -33.35 -1.99
CA VAL A 27 13.88 -32.72 -3.15
C VAL A 27 13.66 -33.53 -4.42
N ARG A 28 13.76 -34.86 -4.35
CA ARG A 28 13.52 -35.72 -5.53
C ARG A 28 12.07 -35.64 -6.01
N LEU A 29 11.10 -35.72 -5.10
CA LEU A 29 9.68 -35.60 -5.43
C LEU A 29 9.37 -34.23 -6.04
N THR A 30 9.82 -33.15 -5.41
CA THR A 30 9.58 -31.79 -5.93
C THR A 30 10.23 -31.55 -7.28
N THR A 31 11.39 -32.16 -7.54
CA THR A 31 12.05 -32.09 -8.86
C THR A 31 11.25 -32.83 -9.94
N GLU A 32 10.69 -34.00 -9.63
CA GLU A 32 9.89 -34.79 -10.58
C GLU A 32 8.59 -34.08 -10.98
N TYR A 33 7.93 -33.42 -10.02
CA TYR A 33 6.65 -32.72 -10.21
C TYR A 33 6.77 -31.20 -10.34
N ALA A 34 7.97 -30.67 -10.62
CA ALA A 34 8.22 -29.23 -10.58
C ALA A 34 7.27 -28.43 -11.50
N ASP A 35 7.00 -28.93 -12.72
CA ASP A 35 6.10 -28.28 -13.66
C ASP A 35 4.65 -28.28 -13.20
N ASP A 36 4.17 -29.40 -12.64
CA ASP A 36 2.81 -29.53 -12.15
C ASP A 36 2.57 -28.65 -10.92
N ILE A 37 3.55 -28.60 -10.01
CA ILE A 37 3.53 -27.73 -8.83
C ILE A 37 3.49 -26.27 -9.26
N ASP A 38 4.31 -25.88 -10.22
CA ASP A 38 4.35 -24.52 -10.75
C ASP A 38 3.03 -24.18 -11.44
N PHE A 39 2.53 -25.03 -12.33
CA PHE A 39 1.25 -24.84 -12.98
C PHE A 39 0.10 -24.67 -11.96
N ALA A 40 0.04 -25.53 -10.94
CA ALA A 40 -0.98 -25.44 -9.88
C ALA A 40 -0.93 -24.09 -9.15
N PHE A 41 0.26 -23.55 -8.88
CA PHE A 41 0.41 -22.21 -8.33
C PHE A 41 -0.23 -21.14 -9.22
N TYR A 42 -0.02 -21.18 -10.54
CA TYR A 42 -0.59 -20.19 -11.45
C TYR A 42 -2.10 -20.32 -11.62
N VAL A 43 -2.63 -21.54 -11.68
CA VAL A 43 -4.06 -21.81 -11.75
C VAL A 43 -4.77 -21.28 -10.50
N VAL A 44 -4.28 -21.63 -9.31
CA VAL A 44 -4.94 -21.29 -8.05
C VAL A 44 -4.91 -19.79 -7.78
N ASN A 45 -3.79 -19.12 -8.07
CA ASN A 45 -3.62 -17.71 -7.70
C ASN A 45 -4.04 -16.72 -8.79
N PHE A 46 -4.01 -17.13 -10.06
CA PHE A 46 -4.27 -16.22 -11.19
C PHE A 46 -5.31 -16.74 -12.19
N GLY A 47 -5.79 -17.98 -12.05
CA GLY A 47 -6.80 -18.56 -12.93
C GLY A 47 -6.31 -18.89 -14.33
N TYR A 48 -5.00 -19.14 -14.50
CA TYR A 48 -4.41 -19.45 -15.80
C TYR A 48 -4.90 -20.80 -16.32
N SER A 49 -5.11 -20.91 -17.63
CA SER A 49 -5.22 -22.20 -18.31
C SER A 49 -3.84 -22.86 -18.47
N ARG A 50 -3.80 -24.13 -18.90
CA ARG A 50 -2.53 -24.82 -19.20
C ARG A 50 -1.79 -24.09 -20.32
N GLU A 51 -2.51 -23.64 -21.33
CA GLU A 51 -1.98 -22.93 -22.48
C GLU A 51 -1.42 -21.54 -22.12
N ASP A 52 -2.05 -20.83 -21.18
CA ASP A 52 -1.55 -19.53 -20.69
C ASP A 52 -0.21 -19.70 -19.95
N TYR A 53 -0.12 -20.73 -19.11
CA TYR A 53 1.08 -21.04 -18.35
C TYR A 53 2.26 -21.45 -19.26
N GLU A 54 2.01 -22.32 -20.24
CA GLU A 54 3.04 -22.79 -21.17
C GLU A 54 3.59 -21.68 -22.09
N GLN A 55 2.85 -20.58 -22.26
CA GLN A 55 3.31 -19.40 -23.00
C GLN A 55 4.25 -18.50 -22.19
N LEU A 56 4.32 -18.68 -20.86
CA LEU A 56 5.18 -17.87 -20.01
C LEU A 56 6.65 -18.17 -20.27
N THR A 57 7.45 -17.11 -20.43
CA THR A 57 8.90 -17.26 -20.41
C THR A 57 9.39 -17.39 -18.95
N PRO A 58 10.59 -17.96 -18.71
CA PRO A 58 11.17 -17.99 -17.37
C PRO A 58 11.30 -16.60 -16.71
N ARG A 59 11.40 -15.54 -17.53
CA ARG A 59 11.41 -14.16 -17.05
C ARG A 59 10.04 -13.74 -16.52
N ASP A 60 8.97 -14.10 -17.22
CA ASP A 60 7.60 -13.77 -16.81
C ASP A 60 7.26 -14.47 -15.51
N VAL A 61 7.60 -15.77 -15.40
CA VAL A 61 7.49 -16.55 -14.17
C VAL A 61 8.17 -15.84 -13.00
N ALA A 62 9.43 -15.41 -13.17
CA ALA A 62 10.18 -14.72 -12.11
C ALA A 62 9.51 -13.40 -11.67
N PHE A 63 9.05 -12.58 -12.63
CA PHE A 63 8.38 -11.32 -12.31
C PHE A 63 7.00 -11.51 -11.69
N ILE A 64 6.22 -12.50 -12.15
CA ILE A 64 4.90 -12.79 -11.57
C ILE A 64 5.07 -13.24 -10.13
N ARG A 65 6.02 -14.13 -9.84
CA ARG A 65 6.31 -14.57 -8.46
C ARG A 65 6.71 -13.39 -7.56
N LYS A 66 7.59 -12.49 -8.03
CA LYS A 66 7.97 -11.30 -7.26
C LYS A 66 6.80 -10.35 -7.04
N ALA A 67 5.96 -10.14 -8.06
CA ALA A 67 4.77 -9.30 -7.96
C ALA A 67 3.74 -9.91 -6.98
N TYR A 68 3.57 -11.22 -6.99
CA TYR A 68 2.70 -11.95 -6.06
C TYR A 68 3.15 -11.80 -4.61
N GLU A 69 4.45 -11.97 -4.32
CA GLU A 69 5.00 -11.72 -2.99
C GLU A 69 4.73 -10.28 -2.55
N THR A 70 5.10 -9.30 -3.40
CA THR A 70 4.95 -7.88 -3.08
C THR A 70 3.49 -7.54 -2.79
N LYS A 71 2.55 -8.02 -3.61
CA LYS A 71 1.11 -7.84 -3.44
C LYS A 71 0.65 -8.44 -2.12
N THR A 72 1.00 -9.70 -1.85
CA THR A 72 0.56 -10.42 -0.65
C THR A 72 1.06 -9.74 0.63
N VAL A 73 2.34 -9.33 0.65
CA VAL A 73 2.93 -8.60 1.77
C VAL A 73 2.25 -7.25 1.96
N GLN A 74 1.95 -6.52 0.88
CA GLN A 74 1.27 -5.24 0.93
C GLN A 74 -0.17 -5.39 1.47
N GLU A 75 -0.93 -6.36 0.97
CA GLU A 75 -2.33 -6.60 1.35
C GLU A 75 -2.43 -7.02 2.82
N THR A 76 -1.61 -7.97 3.26
CA THR A 76 -1.56 -8.42 4.65
C THR A 76 -1.11 -7.31 5.60
N THR A 77 -0.14 -6.49 5.18
CA THR A 77 0.29 -5.29 5.93
C THR A 77 -0.83 -4.27 6.03
N GLN A 78 -1.56 -4.02 4.95
CA GLN A 78 -2.69 -3.09 4.93
C GLN A 78 -3.83 -3.58 5.83
N LEU A 79 -4.12 -4.88 5.82
CA LEU A 79 -5.11 -5.50 6.71
C LEU A 79 -4.69 -5.32 8.17
N ARG A 80 -3.44 -5.65 8.52
CA ARG A 80 -2.89 -5.43 9.87
C ARG A 80 -3.06 -3.97 10.30
N ASN A 81 -2.68 -3.03 9.44
CA ASN A 81 -2.78 -1.60 9.73
C ASN A 81 -4.23 -1.15 9.90
N ALA A 82 -5.15 -1.68 9.09
CA ALA A 82 -6.59 -1.40 9.21
C ALA A 82 -7.15 -1.88 10.55
N VAL A 83 -6.81 -3.11 10.97
CA VAL A 83 -7.22 -3.66 12.27
C VAL A 83 -6.67 -2.84 13.42
N LEU A 84 -5.36 -2.52 13.40
CA LEU A 84 -4.74 -1.68 14.43
C LEU A 84 -5.37 -0.29 14.51
N ASN A 85 -5.68 0.32 13.36
CA ASN A 85 -6.37 1.61 13.29
C ASN A 85 -7.78 1.52 13.87
N ALA A 86 -8.53 0.46 13.56
CA ALA A 86 -9.88 0.24 14.08
C ALA A 86 -9.86 0.06 15.61
N VAL A 87 -8.99 -0.79 16.13
CA VAL A 87 -8.81 -1.02 17.57
C VAL A 87 -8.42 0.28 18.29
N SER A 88 -7.46 1.02 17.74
CA SER A 88 -7.03 2.31 18.30
C SER A 88 -8.18 3.34 18.33
N ASN A 89 -8.98 3.40 17.27
CA ASN A 89 -10.14 4.28 17.22
C ASN A 89 -11.26 3.87 18.18
N ALA A 90 -11.45 2.57 18.42
CA ALA A 90 -12.41 2.04 19.37
C ALA A 90 -12.02 2.34 20.82
N LEU A 91 -10.72 2.23 21.14
CA LEU A 91 -10.15 2.52 22.47
C LEU A 91 -9.82 4.00 22.68
N ARG A 92 -10.22 4.87 21.76
CA ARG A 92 -9.89 6.29 21.78
C ARG A 92 -10.59 6.99 22.95
N LYS A 93 -9.90 7.94 23.61
CA LYS A 93 -10.49 8.80 24.64
C LYS A 93 -11.72 9.56 24.12
N LYS A 94 -12.71 9.79 24.98
CA LYS A 94 -13.86 10.66 24.70
C LYS A 94 -13.36 12.04 24.22
N ASN A 95 -13.95 12.56 23.14
CA ASN A 95 -13.58 13.81 22.46
C ASN A 95 -12.23 13.83 21.71
N ALA A 96 -11.42 12.77 21.72
CA ALA A 96 -10.26 12.72 20.82
C ALA A 96 -10.71 12.54 19.36
N ARG A 97 -9.89 13.02 18.41
CA ARG A 97 -10.21 12.98 16.97
C ARG A 97 -10.08 11.57 16.40
N PHE A 98 -11.00 11.18 15.52
CA PHE A 98 -10.92 9.92 14.78
C PHE A 98 -9.68 9.88 13.88
N GLN A 99 -8.91 8.81 13.98
CA GLN A 99 -7.71 8.60 13.18
C GLN A 99 -8.09 7.93 11.86
N LYS A 100 -8.00 8.67 10.75
CA LYS A 100 -8.27 8.12 9.42
C LYS A 100 -7.20 7.10 9.03
N LEU A 101 -7.62 5.95 8.51
CA LEU A 101 -6.73 4.94 7.93
C LEU A 101 -5.94 5.54 6.75
N TRP A 102 -6.64 6.21 5.83
CA TRP A 102 -6.05 6.88 4.68
C TRP A 102 -5.92 8.38 4.92
N LYS A 103 -4.71 8.90 4.67
CA LYS A 103 -4.45 10.34 4.65
C LYS A 103 -4.38 10.79 3.21
N LYS A 104 -5.07 11.89 2.89
CA LYS A 104 -4.92 12.52 1.57
C LYS A 104 -3.46 12.96 1.42
N VAL A 105 -2.87 12.69 0.26
CA VAL A 105 -1.56 13.24 -0.09
C VAL A 105 -1.65 14.76 -0.01
N GLN A 106 -0.80 15.37 0.80
CA GLN A 106 -0.75 16.83 0.91
C GLN A 106 -0.20 17.37 -0.40
N LYS A 107 -0.95 18.27 -1.05
CA LYS A 107 -0.40 19.00 -2.19
C LYS A 107 0.68 19.96 -1.66
N PRO A 108 1.81 20.11 -2.37
CA PRO A 108 2.79 21.13 -2.01
C PRO A 108 2.09 22.49 -1.95
N LEU A 109 2.39 23.27 -0.90
CA LEU A 109 1.82 24.60 -0.71
C LEU A 109 2.22 25.49 -1.89
N ASP A 110 1.22 26.07 -2.55
CA ASP A 110 1.44 27.17 -3.48
C ASP A 110 1.76 28.43 -2.66
N LYS A 111 3.06 28.74 -2.58
CA LYS A 111 3.56 29.85 -1.74
C LYS A 111 3.09 31.20 -2.23
N GLU A 112 2.91 31.38 -3.54
CA GLU A 112 2.45 32.65 -4.13
C GLU A 112 0.98 32.87 -3.80
N LYS A 113 0.16 31.84 -4.02
CA LYS A 113 -1.25 31.91 -3.64
C LYS A 113 -1.43 32.17 -2.14
N ALA A 114 -0.68 31.46 -1.30
CA ALA A 114 -0.77 31.63 0.15
C ALA A 114 -0.38 33.05 0.60
N ARG A 115 0.59 33.68 -0.08
CA ARG A 115 1.00 35.06 0.20
C ARG A 115 -0.07 36.05 -0.23
N ASN A 116 -0.61 35.91 -1.44
CA ASN A 116 -1.67 36.77 -1.95
C ASN A 116 -2.94 36.67 -1.09
N ASP A 117 -3.34 35.45 -0.72
CA ASP A 117 -4.47 35.22 0.18
C ASP A 117 -4.24 35.91 1.54
N ALA A 118 -3.02 35.87 2.08
CA ALA A 118 -2.67 36.56 3.33
C ALA A 118 -2.72 38.09 3.19
N GLU A 119 -2.19 38.66 2.10
CA GLU A 119 -2.23 40.11 1.84
C GLU A 119 -3.69 40.59 1.73
N ILE A 120 -4.56 39.86 1.04
CA ILE A 120 -6.00 40.17 0.94
C ILE A 120 -6.66 40.14 2.32
N ILE A 121 -6.33 39.14 3.16
CA ILE A 121 -6.87 39.05 4.53
C ILE A 121 -6.43 40.28 5.35
N PHE A 122 -5.16 40.67 5.30
CA PHE A 122 -4.67 41.83 6.04
C PHE A 122 -5.33 43.13 5.58
N GLU A 123 -5.46 43.34 4.27
CA GLU A 123 -6.18 44.51 3.74
C GLU A 123 -7.65 44.53 4.17
N THR A 124 -8.31 43.38 4.17
CA THR A 124 -9.71 43.25 4.58
C THR A 124 -9.86 43.54 6.07
N GLU A 125 -8.95 43.04 6.91
CA GLU A 125 -8.93 43.34 8.34
C GLU A 125 -8.67 44.82 8.63
N GLU A 126 -7.84 45.48 7.83
CA GLU A 126 -7.56 46.91 7.96
C GLU A 126 -8.76 47.78 7.57
N LYS A 127 -9.48 47.40 6.50
CA LYS A 127 -10.65 48.13 5.98
C LYS A 127 -11.93 47.87 6.77
N GLU A 128 -12.19 46.61 7.15
CA GLU A 128 -13.49 46.16 7.65
C GLU A 128 -13.44 45.63 9.10
N GLY A 129 -12.24 45.55 9.68
CA GLY A 129 -12.03 45.00 11.02
C GLY A 129 -12.17 43.48 11.06
N LYS A 130 -12.01 42.88 12.25
CA LYS A 130 -11.96 41.41 12.43
C LYS A 130 -13.32 40.76 12.68
N SER A 131 -14.41 41.52 12.59
CA SER A 131 -15.76 41.03 12.95
C SER A 131 -16.26 39.89 12.06
N TRP A 132 -15.73 39.77 10.83
CA TRP A 132 -16.06 38.67 9.92
C TRP A 132 -15.56 37.32 10.43
N VAL A 133 -14.45 37.31 11.18
CA VAL A 133 -13.91 36.11 11.80
C VAL A 133 -14.92 35.57 12.80
N ASP A 134 -15.40 36.42 13.71
CA ASP A 134 -16.38 36.04 14.73
C ASP A 134 -17.67 35.46 14.11
N LYS A 135 -18.18 36.08 13.04
CA LYS A 135 -19.34 35.59 12.28
C LYS A 135 -19.12 34.19 11.69
N ILE A 136 -17.91 33.88 11.22
CA ILE A 136 -17.57 32.54 10.71
C ILE A 136 -17.54 31.52 11.84
N TYR A 137 -16.99 31.88 13.01
CA TYR A 137 -16.95 30.98 14.17
C TYR A 137 -18.37 30.70 14.71
N GLU A 138 -19.24 31.70 14.75
CA GLU A 138 -20.66 31.52 15.12
C GLU A 138 -21.42 30.67 14.10
N ALA A 139 -21.29 30.96 12.80
CA ALA A 139 -21.98 30.21 11.74
C ALA A 139 -21.57 28.73 11.68
N ASN A 140 -20.34 28.40 12.13
CA ASN A 140 -19.86 27.02 12.23
C ASN A 140 -20.08 26.38 13.62
N GLY A 141 -20.77 27.06 14.55
CA GLY A 141 -21.07 26.55 15.88
C GLY A 141 -19.83 26.33 16.77
N LEU A 142 -18.75 27.07 16.49
CA LEU A 142 -17.45 26.94 17.17
C LEU A 142 -17.24 27.99 18.29
N ARG A 143 -18.15 28.96 18.39
CA ARG A 143 -18.29 29.88 19.53
C ARG A 143 -19.77 29.94 19.91
N GLY A 144 -20.03 29.87 21.20
CA GLY A 144 -21.33 30.11 21.84
C GLY A 144 -21.13 31.05 23.01
#